data_AF-A0A669BLJ8-F1
#
_entry.id   AF-A0A669BLJ8-F1
#
_cell.length_a   1.000
_cell.length_b   1.000
_cell.length_c   1.000
_cell.angle_alpha   90.00
_cell.angle_beta   90.00
_cell.angle_gamma   90.00
#
_symmetry.space_group_name_H-M   'P 1'
#
loop_
_entity.id
_entity.type
_entity.pdbx_description
1 polymer ?
#
loop_
_entity_poly.entity_id
_entity_poly.type
_entity_poly.pdbx_seq_one_letter_code
_entity_poly.pdbx_strand_id
1 'polypeptide(L)'
;TSHHENSCTRDILKQQTVDCHLFPPLTFKPVGISFILNENSKHKFILISNLHRWKNYWIRGVLSLAMISGFFLIIYMGPIALILVVMSVQIKCFQEIITIGYRVYHSYELPWFRTLSWYFLICVNYFFYGETVADYFGALVQREEPLQFLARYHRFISFALYLAGFCMFVLSLVKKHYRLQFYMFAWTHVTLLIVVTQSHLVIQNLFEGMIWFIVPISIVICNDIMAYLFGFFFGRTPLIKLSPKKTWEGFIGGFFATVVFGFILAYLLSQFQYFVCPVGFNSESNSFTVECEPSDIFVMQEYTLPTVLQNTLRWKTVNLYPFAIHSIFLSSFGSLIGPFGGFFASGFKRAFKIKDFANTIPGHGGIMDRFDCQYLMATFTHVYIASFVRGPNPSKVLQQLLLLQPEQQLGIFHTLQSHLRDKGMLPPAAVQAE
;
A
#
# COMPACT_ATOMS: atom_id res chain seq x y z
N THR A 1 59.67 -36.78 -11.22
CA THR A 1 59.78 -35.46 -11.90
C THR A 1 58.51 -34.67 -11.59
N SER A 2 58.28 -34.28 -10.33
CA SER A 2 58.64 -32.98 -9.75
C SER A 2 58.17 -31.77 -10.59
N HIS A 3 57.01 -31.20 -10.26
CA HIS A 3 56.97 -29.90 -9.56
C HIS A 3 55.56 -29.54 -9.04
N HIS A 4 55.58 -29.00 -7.82
CA HIS A 4 54.55 -28.45 -6.91
C HIS A 4 53.24 -27.88 -7.50
N GLU A 5 52.06 -28.11 -6.92
CA GLU A 5 51.51 -27.79 -5.58
C GLU A 5 51.18 -26.31 -5.29
N ASN A 6 49.92 -26.13 -4.85
CA ASN A 6 49.36 -25.11 -3.95
C ASN A 6 48.62 -23.87 -4.50
N SER A 7 47.29 -24.00 -4.49
CA SER A 7 46.33 -23.26 -3.63
C SER A 7 46.40 -21.73 -3.60
N CYS A 8 45.33 -21.07 -4.06
CA CYS A 8 44.85 -19.86 -3.38
C CYS A 8 43.35 -19.62 -3.61
N THR A 9 42.56 -19.93 -2.58
CA THR A 9 41.20 -19.45 -2.35
C THR A 9 41.29 -18.06 -1.72
N ARG A 10 41.07 -16.99 -2.49
CA ARG A 10 40.61 -15.63 -2.07
C ARG A 10 40.75 -14.66 -3.24
N ASP A 11 39.92 -13.62 -3.22
CA ASP A 11 40.02 -12.39 -4.03
C ASP A 11 39.34 -12.39 -5.41
N ILE A 12 38.00 -12.37 -5.40
CA ILE A 12 37.20 -11.73 -6.47
C ILE A 12 36.72 -10.37 -5.95
N LEU A 13 37.65 -9.44 -5.78
CA LEU A 13 37.38 -8.03 -5.53
C LEU A 13 38.63 -7.21 -5.90
N LYS A 14 38.78 -6.94 -7.21
CA LYS A 14 39.61 -5.90 -7.89
C LYS A 14 40.16 -6.46 -9.20
N GLN A 15 39.65 -5.98 -10.33
CA GLN A 15 40.46 -5.50 -11.47
C GLN A 15 39.57 -5.17 -12.68
N GLN A 16 39.35 -3.87 -12.86
CA GLN A 16 39.28 -3.25 -14.18
C GLN A 16 40.01 -1.90 -14.05
N THR A 17 41.33 -1.99 -14.06
CA THR A 17 42.27 -0.88 -14.29
C THR A 17 43.18 -1.38 -15.40
N VAL A 18 43.01 -0.84 -16.60
CA VAL A 18 43.94 -1.03 -17.71
C VAL A 18 44.79 0.23 -17.78
N ASP A 19 46.10 0.04 -17.62
CA ASP A 19 47.14 1.04 -17.68
C ASP A 19 47.29 1.62 -19.10
N CYS A 20 47.20 2.95 -19.20
CA CYS A 20 47.74 3.71 -20.32
C CYS A 20 48.91 4.56 -19.80
N HIS A 21 50.13 4.04 -19.89
CA HIS A 21 51.36 4.82 -19.71
C HIS A 21 52.01 5.04 -21.08
N LEU A 22 51.86 6.25 -21.65
CA LEU A 22 52.86 6.90 -22.48
C LEU A 22 52.48 8.38 -22.67
N PHE A 23 53.45 9.29 -22.49
CA PHE A 23 53.45 10.76 -22.60
C PHE A 23 53.31 11.59 -21.28
N PRO A 24 54.13 12.66 -21.12
CA PRO A 24 54.40 13.33 -19.84
C PRO A 24 53.27 14.28 -19.40
N PRO A 25 53.23 14.73 -18.12
CA PRO A 25 52.15 15.56 -17.61
C PRO A 25 52.25 16.98 -18.17
N LEU A 26 51.45 17.27 -19.19
CA LEU A 26 51.09 18.66 -19.51
C LEU A 26 50.14 19.15 -18.41
N THR A 27 50.66 20.00 -17.54
CA THR A 27 49.88 20.82 -16.61
C THR A 27 48.87 21.67 -17.40
N PHE A 28 47.64 21.19 -17.52
CA PHE A 28 46.51 22.03 -17.95
C PHE A 28 46.17 22.98 -16.80
N LYS A 29 46.73 24.19 -16.83
CA LYS A 29 46.15 25.35 -16.14
C LYS A 29 44.68 25.45 -16.58
N PRO A 30 43.73 25.71 -15.66
CA PRO A 30 42.38 26.06 -16.07
C PRO A 30 42.49 27.39 -16.81
N VAL A 31 42.36 27.36 -18.13
CA VAL A 31 42.03 28.56 -18.90
C VAL A 31 40.65 28.95 -18.43
N GLY A 32 40.59 29.96 -17.56
CA GLY A 32 39.35 30.58 -17.13
C GLY A 32 38.65 31.18 -18.33
N ILE A 33 37.74 30.42 -18.95
CA ILE A 33 36.71 30.99 -19.81
C ILE A 33 35.71 31.64 -18.86
N SER A 34 36.04 32.86 -18.45
CA SER A 34 35.10 33.78 -17.83
C SER A 34 34.06 34.11 -18.90
N PHE A 35 32.93 33.40 -18.90
CA PHE A 35 31.74 33.84 -19.62
C PHE A 35 31.29 35.15 -18.96
N ILE A 36 31.78 36.28 -19.48
CA ILE A 36 31.27 37.61 -19.15
C ILE A 36 29.87 37.68 -19.77
N LEU A 37 28.88 37.12 -19.07
CA LEU A 37 27.49 37.45 -19.31
C LEU A 37 27.32 38.93 -18.97
N ASN A 38 27.00 39.74 -19.98
CA ASN A 38 26.58 41.14 -19.84
C ASN A 38 25.56 41.26 -18.68
N GLU A 39 25.60 42.35 -17.92
CA GLU A 39 24.79 42.56 -16.71
C GLU A 39 23.28 42.40 -17.00
N ASN A 40 22.85 42.84 -18.19
CA ASN A 40 21.50 42.62 -18.72
C ASN A 40 21.17 41.13 -18.97
N SER A 41 22.14 40.31 -19.37
CA SER A 41 21.96 38.87 -19.57
C SER A 41 21.93 38.10 -18.25
N LYS A 42 22.71 38.53 -17.24
CA LYS A 42 22.59 38.01 -15.86
C LYS A 42 21.24 38.36 -15.25
N HIS A 43 20.79 39.61 -15.38
CA HIS A 43 19.45 40.00 -14.93
C HIS A 43 18.35 39.24 -15.65
N LYS A 44 18.46 39.06 -16.98
CA LYS A 44 17.49 38.30 -17.77
C LYS A 44 17.49 36.81 -17.38
N PHE A 45 18.65 36.21 -17.12
CA PHE A 45 18.77 34.82 -16.63
C PHE A 45 18.21 34.66 -15.21
N ILE A 46 18.47 35.60 -14.30
CA ILE A 46 17.90 35.62 -12.95
C ILE A 46 16.37 35.80 -13.02
N LEU A 47 15.87 36.70 -13.87
CA LEU A 47 14.44 36.92 -14.06
C LEU A 47 13.75 35.68 -14.65
N ILE A 48 14.35 35.06 -15.67
CA ILE A 48 13.90 33.82 -16.30
C ILE A 48 13.90 32.69 -15.28
N SER A 49 14.99 32.48 -14.54
CA SER A 49 15.08 31.44 -13.50
C SER A 49 14.06 31.63 -12.37
N ASN A 50 13.82 32.88 -11.95
CA ASN A 50 12.80 33.21 -10.97
C ASN A 50 11.40 32.96 -11.55
N LEU A 51 11.11 33.36 -12.79
CA LEU A 51 9.84 33.11 -13.46
C LEU A 51 9.55 31.60 -13.58
N HIS A 52 10.56 30.79 -13.87
CA HIS A 52 10.45 29.33 -13.97
C HIS A 52 10.22 28.69 -12.60
N ARG A 53 10.86 29.23 -11.56
CA ARG A 53 10.64 28.83 -10.18
C ARG A 53 9.20 29.14 -9.75
N TRP A 54 8.71 30.36 -10.00
CA TRP A 54 7.33 30.77 -9.69
C TRP A 54 6.29 29.97 -10.48
N LYS A 55 6.53 29.71 -11.77
CA LYS A 55 5.69 28.82 -12.59
C LYS A 55 5.64 27.41 -12.00
N ASN A 56 6.76 26.86 -11.56
CA ASN A 56 6.81 25.55 -10.91
C ASN A 56 6.10 25.51 -9.55
N TYR A 57 6.23 26.56 -8.73
CA TYR A 57 5.47 26.68 -7.48
C TYR A 57 3.97 26.79 -7.73
N TRP A 58 3.56 27.57 -8.74
CA TRP A 58 2.16 27.71 -9.12
C TRP A 58 1.55 26.40 -9.63
N ILE A 59 2.25 25.71 -10.56
CA ILE A 59 1.84 24.38 -11.04
C ILE A 59 1.71 23.41 -9.87
N ARG A 60 2.67 23.42 -8.94
CA ARG A 60 2.64 22.55 -7.77
C ARG A 60 1.47 22.86 -6.82
N GLY A 61 1.16 24.14 -6.62
CA GLY A 61 0.05 24.59 -5.77
C GLY A 61 -1.29 24.18 -6.36
N VAL A 62 -1.53 24.54 -7.63
CA VAL A 62 -2.78 24.21 -8.34
C VAL A 62 -2.98 22.70 -8.42
N LEU A 63 -1.95 21.93 -8.73
CA LEU A 63 -2.06 20.48 -8.83
C LEU A 63 -2.29 19.82 -7.47
N SER A 64 -1.68 20.33 -6.40
CA SER A 64 -1.96 19.86 -5.04
C SER A 64 -3.41 20.13 -4.64
N LEU A 65 -3.94 21.32 -4.95
CA LEU A 65 -5.35 21.64 -4.69
C LEU A 65 -6.28 20.74 -5.51
N ALA A 66 -5.96 20.50 -6.78
CA ALA A 66 -6.71 19.59 -7.66
C ALA A 66 -6.69 18.15 -7.13
N MET A 67 -5.55 17.67 -6.61
CA MET A 67 -5.46 16.34 -6.00
C MET A 67 -6.31 16.22 -4.72
N ILE A 68 -6.27 17.23 -3.84
CA ILE A 68 -7.07 17.24 -2.62
C ILE A 68 -8.57 17.30 -2.96
N SER A 69 -8.97 18.21 -3.85
CA SER A 69 -10.35 18.32 -4.31
C SER A 69 -10.82 17.03 -5.00
N GLY A 70 -9.96 16.42 -5.81
CA GLY A 70 -10.24 15.14 -6.45
C GLY A 70 -10.44 14.02 -5.43
N PHE A 71 -9.62 13.97 -4.38
CA PHE A 71 -9.75 12.95 -3.32
C PHE A 71 -11.10 13.05 -2.60
N PHE A 72 -11.53 14.26 -2.20
CA PHE A 72 -12.85 14.45 -1.59
C PHE A 72 -14.00 14.12 -2.56
N LEU A 73 -13.85 14.48 -3.85
CA LEU A 73 -14.84 14.11 -4.87
C LEU A 73 -14.95 12.60 -5.05
N ILE A 74 -13.84 11.87 -5.04
CA ILE A 74 -13.82 10.41 -5.14
C ILE A 74 -14.49 9.78 -3.91
N ILE A 75 -14.20 10.28 -2.72
CA ILE A 75 -14.87 9.83 -1.49
C ILE A 75 -16.38 10.03 -1.59
N TYR A 76 -16.82 11.19 -2.10
CA TYR A 76 -18.24 11.48 -2.30
C TYR A 76 -18.92 10.56 -3.32
N MET A 77 -18.20 10.12 -4.36
CA MET A 77 -18.69 9.16 -5.36
C MET A 77 -18.84 7.73 -4.79
N GLY A 78 -18.35 7.47 -3.58
CA GLY A 78 -18.56 6.23 -2.84
C GLY A 78 -17.50 5.14 -3.04
N PRO A 79 -17.73 3.96 -2.43
CA PRO A 79 -16.71 2.92 -2.30
C PRO A 79 -16.25 2.34 -3.65
N ILE A 80 -17.15 2.25 -4.65
CA ILE A 80 -16.78 1.75 -5.98
C ILE A 80 -15.77 2.67 -6.67
N ALA A 81 -15.96 4.00 -6.55
CA ALA A 81 -15.01 4.96 -7.08
C ALA A 81 -13.64 4.81 -6.41
N LEU A 82 -13.61 4.57 -5.09
CA LEU A 82 -12.38 4.31 -4.35
C LEU A 82 -11.68 3.01 -4.82
N ILE A 83 -12.42 1.92 -5.03
CA ILE A 83 -11.87 0.66 -5.58
C ILE A 83 -11.26 0.92 -6.96
N LEU A 84 -11.97 1.60 -7.86
CA LEU A 84 -11.47 1.92 -9.20
C LEU A 84 -10.21 2.78 -9.17
N VAL A 85 -10.12 3.71 -8.22
CA VAL A 85 -8.92 4.54 -8.02
C VAL A 85 -7.76 3.71 -7.51
N VAL A 86 -7.97 2.82 -6.54
CA VAL A 86 -6.92 1.91 -6.04
C VAL A 86 -6.41 1.01 -7.17
N MET A 87 -7.31 0.43 -7.97
CA MET A 87 -6.97 -0.35 -9.16
C MET A 87 -6.18 0.46 -10.19
N SER A 88 -6.57 1.71 -10.43
CA SER A 88 -5.89 2.62 -11.37
C SER A 88 -4.49 2.98 -10.88
N VAL A 89 -4.35 3.30 -9.60
CA VAL A 89 -3.06 3.57 -8.94
C VAL A 89 -2.15 2.34 -9.02
N GLN A 90 -2.68 1.15 -8.72
CA GLN A 90 -1.95 -0.11 -8.83
C GLN A 90 -1.39 -0.33 -10.24
N ILE A 91 -2.24 -0.22 -11.27
CA ILE A 91 -1.82 -0.38 -12.68
C ILE A 91 -0.72 0.62 -13.04
N LYS A 92 -0.85 1.88 -12.60
CA LYS A 92 0.15 2.91 -12.86
C LYS A 92 1.46 2.67 -12.13
N CYS A 93 1.42 2.31 -10.84
CA CYS A 93 2.60 1.92 -10.08
C CYS A 93 3.35 0.74 -10.72
N PHE A 94 2.61 -0.29 -11.14
CA PHE A 94 3.18 -1.42 -11.87
C PHE A 94 3.84 -0.98 -13.17
N GLN A 95 3.15 -0.15 -13.97
CA GLN A 95 3.69 0.41 -15.20
C GLN A 95 5.01 1.16 -14.96
N GLU A 96 5.08 2.01 -13.93
CA GLU A 96 6.28 2.79 -13.59
C GLU A 96 7.47 1.88 -13.24
N ILE A 97 7.28 0.87 -12.38
CA ILE A 97 8.35 -0.06 -11.98
C ILE A 97 8.82 -0.93 -13.15
N ILE A 98 7.91 -1.50 -13.94
CA ILE A 98 8.28 -2.33 -15.10
C ILE A 98 9.02 -1.49 -16.15
N THR A 99 8.63 -0.23 -16.35
CA THR A 99 9.29 0.67 -17.29
C THR A 99 10.73 0.97 -16.89
N ILE A 100 11.02 1.08 -15.58
CA ILE A 100 12.41 1.25 -15.09
C ILE A 100 13.24 0.02 -15.44
N GLY A 101 12.75 -1.18 -15.11
CA GLY A 101 13.42 -2.43 -15.47
C GLY A 101 13.71 -2.49 -16.97
N TYR A 102 12.72 -2.18 -17.80
CA TYR A 102 12.90 -2.13 -19.25
C TYR A 102 13.96 -1.13 -19.72
N ARG A 103 13.98 0.10 -19.16
CA ARG A 103 14.98 1.11 -19.54
C ARG A 103 16.41 0.71 -19.18
N VAL A 104 16.59 0.03 -18.04
CA VAL A 104 17.91 -0.45 -17.58
C VAL A 104 18.46 -1.54 -18.49
N TYR A 105 17.58 -2.36 -19.09
CA TYR A 105 17.96 -3.51 -19.90
C TYR A 105 17.54 -3.38 -21.38
N HIS A 106 17.26 -2.17 -21.86
CA HIS A 106 16.77 -1.89 -23.21
C HIS A 106 17.73 -2.36 -24.30
N SER A 107 19.04 -2.42 -24.01
CA SER A 107 20.09 -2.77 -24.96
C SER A 107 20.06 -4.22 -25.49
N TYR A 108 19.19 -5.09 -24.95
CA TYR A 108 19.19 -6.53 -25.24
C TYR A 108 17.99 -7.00 -26.10
N GLU A 109 17.17 -6.09 -26.64
CA GLU A 109 16.03 -6.37 -27.54
C GLU A 109 15.27 -7.67 -27.23
N LEU A 110 14.80 -7.81 -25.98
CA LEU A 110 14.11 -9.01 -25.54
C LEU A 110 12.70 -9.09 -26.15
N PRO A 111 12.35 -10.17 -26.86
CA PRO A 111 11.02 -10.34 -27.44
C PRO A 111 9.98 -10.59 -26.33
N TRP A 112 8.75 -10.11 -26.52
CA TRP A 112 7.55 -10.39 -25.69
C TRP A 112 7.57 -9.99 -24.21
N PHE A 113 8.67 -9.48 -23.65
CA PHE A 113 8.78 -9.20 -22.21
C PHE A 113 7.67 -8.26 -21.66
N ARG A 114 7.35 -7.19 -22.41
CA ARG A 114 6.29 -6.26 -22.00
C ARG A 114 4.92 -6.94 -21.96
N THR A 115 4.57 -7.65 -23.04
CA THR A 115 3.30 -8.36 -23.15
C THR A 115 3.14 -9.40 -22.04
N LEU A 116 4.21 -10.17 -21.77
CA LEU A 116 4.22 -11.17 -20.73
C LEU A 116 4.07 -10.57 -19.32
N SER A 117 4.68 -9.40 -19.06
CA SER A 117 4.51 -8.71 -17.78
C SER A 117 3.07 -8.22 -17.56
N TRP A 118 2.43 -7.67 -18.60
CA TRP A 118 1.00 -7.31 -18.54
C TRP A 118 0.09 -8.53 -18.42
N TYR A 119 0.43 -9.64 -19.04
CA TYR A 119 -0.29 -10.91 -18.89
C TYR A 119 -0.30 -11.38 -17.43
N PHE A 120 0.87 -11.40 -16.78
CA PHE A 120 0.95 -11.78 -15.36
C PHE A 120 0.21 -10.79 -14.45
N LEU A 121 0.20 -9.49 -14.78
CA LEU A 121 -0.64 -8.52 -14.06
C LEU A 121 -2.11 -8.93 -14.12
N ILE A 122 -2.66 -9.17 -15.31
CA ILE A 122 -4.06 -9.56 -15.47
C ILE A 122 -4.34 -10.87 -14.72
N CYS A 123 -3.47 -11.87 -14.84
CA CYS A 123 -3.61 -13.15 -14.17
C CYS A 123 -3.68 -13.02 -12.63
N VAL A 124 -2.77 -12.23 -12.04
CA VAL A 124 -2.71 -12.05 -10.58
C VAL A 124 -3.88 -11.18 -10.08
N ASN A 125 -4.29 -10.18 -10.86
CA ASN A 125 -5.48 -9.38 -10.56
C ASN A 125 -6.74 -10.26 -10.56
N TYR A 126 -6.90 -11.12 -11.58
CA TYR A 126 -8.02 -12.03 -11.66
C TYR A 126 -8.09 -12.97 -10.44
N PHE A 127 -6.95 -13.48 -9.98
CA PHE A 127 -6.89 -14.30 -8.78
C PHE A 127 -7.35 -13.52 -7.53
N PHE A 128 -6.69 -12.43 -7.17
CA PHE A 128 -6.98 -11.70 -5.92
C PHE A 128 -8.35 -11.01 -5.93
N TYR A 129 -8.70 -10.31 -7.01
CA TYR A 129 -9.95 -9.57 -7.08
C TYR A 129 -11.15 -10.46 -7.39
N GLY A 130 -10.95 -11.58 -8.12
CA GLY A 130 -12.02 -12.55 -8.32
C GLY A 130 -12.47 -13.20 -7.01
N GLU A 131 -11.55 -13.54 -6.10
CA GLU A 131 -11.89 -14.06 -4.78
C GLU A 131 -12.59 -13.01 -3.92
N THR A 132 -12.10 -11.76 -3.94
CA THR A 132 -12.75 -10.65 -3.23
C THR A 132 -14.18 -10.40 -3.73
N VAL A 133 -14.37 -10.39 -5.05
CA VAL A 133 -15.69 -10.16 -5.65
C VAL A 133 -16.63 -11.32 -5.34
N ALA A 134 -16.17 -12.57 -5.37
CA ALA A 134 -16.98 -13.72 -5.00
C ALA A 134 -17.42 -13.68 -3.53
N ASP A 135 -16.52 -13.26 -2.63
CA ASP A 135 -16.79 -13.18 -1.19
C ASP A 135 -17.78 -12.07 -0.81
N TYR A 136 -17.62 -10.87 -1.38
CA TYR A 136 -18.47 -9.71 -1.03
C TYR A 136 -19.72 -9.57 -1.91
N PHE A 137 -19.71 -10.12 -3.13
CA PHE A 137 -20.80 -9.98 -4.10
C PHE A 137 -21.39 -11.32 -4.55
N GLY A 138 -21.34 -12.35 -3.71
CA GLY A 138 -21.85 -13.69 -4.02
C GLY A 138 -23.29 -13.70 -4.56
N ALA A 139 -24.17 -12.84 -4.04
CA ALA A 139 -25.55 -12.72 -4.50
C ALA A 139 -25.67 -12.19 -5.95
N LEU A 140 -24.83 -11.22 -6.33
CA LEU A 140 -24.77 -10.69 -7.70
C LEU A 140 -24.19 -11.74 -8.66
N VAL A 141 -23.14 -12.43 -8.23
CA VAL A 141 -22.43 -13.45 -9.02
C VAL A 141 -23.32 -14.66 -9.31
N GLN A 142 -24.21 -15.04 -8.40
CA GLN A 142 -25.15 -16.17 -8.58
C GLN A 142 -26.31 -15.86 -9.52
N ARG A 143 -26.58 -14.57 -9.80
CA ARG A 143 -27.69 -14.14 -10.67
C ARG A 143 -27.35 -14.27 -12.16
N GLU A 144 -26.07 -14.10 -12.51
CA GLU A 144 -25.59 -14.11 -13.88
C GLU A 144 -24.88 -15.44 -14.18
N GLU A 145 -25.49 -16.29 -15.01
CA GLU A 145 -24.95 -17.57 -15.49
C GLU A 145 -23.45 -17.54 -15.86
N PRO A 146 -22.95 -16.58 -16.66
CA PRO A 146 -21.52 -16.55 -17.01
C PRO A 146 -20.61 -16.23 -15.81
N LEU A 147 -21.06 -15.39 -14.87
CA LEU A 147 -20.29 -15.05 -13.68
C LEU A 147 -20.29 -16.21 -12.68
N GLN A 148 -21.38 -16.96 -12.59
CA GLN A 148 -21.47 -18.14 -11.74
C GLN A 148 -20.44 -19.20 -12.13
N PHE A 149 -20.29 -19.48 -13.43
CA PHE A 149 -19.25 -20.38 -13.93
C PHE A 149 -17.85 -19.89 -13.58
N LEU A 150 -17.58 -18.59 -13.81
CA LEU A 150 -16.29 -17.98 -13.56
C LEU A 150 -15.90 -18.02 -12.07
N ALA A 151 -16.85 -17.76 -11.18
CA ALA A 151 -16.64 -17.80 -9.74
C ALA A 151 -16.49 -19.23 -9.21
N ARG A 152 -17.30 -20.18 -9.70
CA ARG A 152 -17.23 -21.60 -9.29
C ARG A 152 -15.87 -22.22 -9.62
N TYR A 153 -15.33 -21.93 -10.80
CA TYR A 153 -14.04 -22.46 -11.25
C TYR A 153 -12.89 -21.46 -11.12
N HIS A 154 -13.08 -20.38 -10.36
CA HIS A 154 -12.14 -19.26 -10.25
C HIS A 154 -10.71 -19.71 -9.95
N ARG A 155 -10.52 -20.56 -8.94
CA ARG A 155 -9.20 -21.05 -8.51
C ARG A 155 -8.52 -21.88 -9.59
N PHE A 156 -9.27 -22.76 -10.27
CA PHE A 156 -8.76 -23.60 -11.35
C PHE A 156 -8.39 -22.76 -12.59
N ILE A 157 -9.27 -21.83 -12.98
CA ILE A 157 -9.01 -20.91 -14.10
C ILE A 157 -7.78 -20.05 -13.80
N SER A 158 -7.65 -19.52 -12.59
CA SER A 158 -6.48 -18.74 -12.17
C SER A 158 -5.19 -19.55 -12.26
N PHE A 159 -5.21 -20.80 -11.80
CA PHE A 159 -4.06 -21.71 -11.91
C PHE A 159 -3.71 -22.00 -13.38
N ALA A 160 -4.70 -22.28 -14.23
CA ALA A 160 -4.50 -22.54 -15.65
C ALA A 160 -3.93 -21.31 -16.40
N LEU A 161 -4.42 -20.11 -16.12
CA LEU A 161 -3.89 -18.86 -16.65
C LEU A 161 -2.43 -18.64 -16.21
N TYR A 162 -2.13 -18.84 -14.94
CA TYR A 162 -0.75 -18.69 -14.46
C TYR A 162 0.20 -19.69 -15.13
N LEU A 163 -0.23 -20.96 -15.26
CA LEU A 163 0.55 -22.01 -15.93
C LEU A 163 0.75 -21.70 -17.42
N ALA A 164 -0.26 -21.19 -18.11
CA ALA A 164 -0.13 -20.75 -19.49
C ALA A 164 0.91 -19.61 -19.63
N GLY A 165 0.88 -18.64 -18.72
CA GLY A 165 1.90 -17.58 -18.63
C GLY A 165 3.31 -18.12 -18.40
N PHE A 166 3.45 -19.10 -17.52
CA PHE A 166 4.73 -19.77 -17.27
C PHE A 166 5.24 -20.52 -18.50
N CYS A 167 4.38 -21.28 -19.19
CA CYS A 167 4.73 -21.93 -20.45
C CYS A 167 5.14 -20.91 -21.52
N MET A 168 4.41 -19.79 -21.67
CA MET A 168 4.77 -18.70 -22.58
C MET A 168 6.14 -18.10 -22.24
N PHE A 169 6.45 -17.92 -20.96
CA PHE A 169 7.78 -17.48 -20.53
C PHE A 169 8.87 -18.46 -20.97
N VAL A 170 8.68 -19.76 -20.70
CA VAL A 170 9.65 -20.81 -21.06
C VAL A 170 9.86 -20.87 -22.58
N LEU A 171 8.79 -20.75 -23.37
CA LEU A 171 8.86 -20.70 -24.83
C LEU A 171 9.54 -19.43 -25.37
N SER A 172 9.52 -18.34 -24.61
CA SER A 172 10.19 -17.08 -24.98
C SER A 172 11.70 -17.06 -24.73
N LEU A 173 12.27 -18.13 -24.16
CA LEU A 173 13.69 -18.17 -23.77
C LEU A 173 14.62 -18.15 -24.99
N VAL A 174 15.53 -17.16 -25.01
CA VAL A 174 16.51 -16.97 -26.11
C VAL A 174 17.91 -17.33 -25.63
N LYS A 175 18.60 -18.19 -26.39
CA LYS A 175 20.01 -18.54 -26.15
C LYS A 175 20.85 -17.26 -26.05
N LYS A 176 21.81 -17.24 -25.12
CA LYS A 176 22.67 -16.10 -24.70
C LYS A 176 22.09 -15.12 -23.68
N HIS A 177 20.77 -15.02 -23.52
CA HIS A 177 20.14 -14.01 -22.64
C HIS A 177 19.40 -14.58 -21.42
N TYR A 178 19.59 -15.87 -21.08
CA TYR A 178 18.86 -16.53 -20.00
C TYR A 178 18.91 -15.80 -18.66
N ARG A 179 20.10 -15.41 -18.19
CA ARG A 179 20.25 -14.69 -16.91
C ARG A 179 19.39 -13.44 -16.86
N LEU A 180 19.40 -12.66 -17.95
CA LEU A 180 18.63 -11.45 -18.06
C LEU A 180 17.12 -11.72 -18.07
N GLN A 181 16.66 -12.72 -18.83
CA GLN A 181 15.25 -13.12 -18.85
C GLN A 181 14.75 -13.58 -17.48
N PHE A 182 15.56 -14.33 -16.73
CA PHE A 182 15.24 -14.71 -15.35
C PHE A 182 15.24 -13.53 -14.37
N TYR A 183 16.17 -12.58 -14.49
CA TYR A 183 16.13 -11.35 -13.69
C TYR A 183 14.86 -10.53 -13.94
N MET A 184 14.46 -10.44 -15.20
CA MET A 184 13.25 -9.73 -15.61
C MET A 184 11.97 -10.45 -15.18
N PHE A 185 11.95 -11.78 -15.26
CA PHE A 185 10.86 -12.59 -14.73
C PHE A 185 10.71 -12.40 -13.21
N ALA A 186 11.82 -12.46 -12.47
CA ALA A 186 11.85 -12.19 -11.04
C ALA A 186 11.42 -10.76 -10.72
N TRP A 187 11.88 -9.78 -11.49
CA TRP A 187 11.47 -8.38 -11.35
C TRP A 187 9.96 -8.21 -11.47
N THR A 188 9.35 -8.81 -12.49
CA THR A 188 7.89 -8.78 -12.67
C THR A 188 7.17 -9.42 -11.48
N HIS A 189 7.62 -10.59 -11.02
CA HIS A 189 6.97 -11.29 -9.90
C HIS A 189 7.11 -10.55 -8.57
N VAL A 190 8.28 -9.99 -8.27
CA VAL A 190 8.50 -9.15 -7.07
C VAL A 190 7.64 -7.89 -7.15
N THR A 191 7.55 -7.26 -8.33
CA THR A 191 6.69 -6.10 -8.53
C THR A 191 5.21 -6.45 -8.33
N LEU A 192 4.75 -7.60 -8.83
CA LEU A 192 3.39 -8.07 -8.63
C LEU A 192 3.09 -8.35 -7.15
N LEU A 193 4.01 -9.02 -6.46
CA LEU A 193 3.92 -9.29 -5.03
C LEU A 193 3.80 -7.98 -4.22
N ILE A 194 4.61 -6.98 -4.55
CA ILE A 194 4.58 -5.70 -3.82
C ILE A 194 3.37 -4.85 -4.22
N VAL A 195 2.98 -4.78 -5.49
CA VAL A 195 1.97 -3.82 -5.94
C VAL A 195 0.56 -4.41 -5.84
N VAL A 196 0.35 -5.65 -6.29
CA VAL A 196 -0.99 -6.26 -6.37
C VAL A 196 -1.46 -6.77 -5.02
N THR A 197 -0.58 -7.39 -4.22
CA THR A 197 -0.96 -7.82 -2.87
C THR A 197 -1.33 -6.62 -2.01
N GLN A 198 -0.59 -5.50 -2.12
CA GLN A 198 -0.88 -4.31 -1.32
C GLN A 198 -2.21 -3.66 -1.74
N SER A 199 -2.48 -3.52 -3.03
CA SER A 199 -3.77 -3.00 -3.49
C SER A 199 -4.95 -3.91 -3.11
N HIS A 200 -4.75 -5.22 -3.12
CA HIS A 200 -5.75 -6.17 -2.63
C HIS A 200 -6.06 -5.99 -1.14
N LEU A 201 -5.03 -5.85 -0.29
CA LEU A 201 -5.20 -5.58 1.15
C LEU A 201 -5.90 -4.23 1.40
N VAL A 202 -5.56 -3.18 0.64
CA VAL A 202 -6.24 -1.88 0.69
C VAL A 202 -7.74 -2.04 0.38
N ILE A 203 -8.07 -2.80 -0.66
CA ILE A 203 -9.46 -3.03 -1.07
C ILE A 203 -10.21 -3.86 -0.02
N GLN A 204 -9.59 -4.88 0.57
CA GLN A 204 -10.19 -5.62 1.68
C GLN A 204 -10.46 -4.74 2.90
N ASN A 205 -9.54 -3.82 3.25
CA ASN A 205 -9.76 -2.88 4.34
C ASN A 205 -10.92 -1.91 4.02
N LEU A 206 -11.03 -1.47 2.77
CA LEU A 206 -12.12 -0.60 2.31
C LEU A 206 -13.50 -1.28 2.44
N PHE A 207 -13.59 -2.58 2.17
CA PHE A 207 -14.83 -3.34 2.31
C PHE A 207 -15.32 -3.46 3.76
N GLU A 208 -14.42 -3.46 4.75
CA GLU A 208 -14.79 -3.44 6.17
C GLU A 208 -15.31 -2.06 6.64
N GLY A 209 -15.14 -1.03 5.82
CA GLY A 209 -15.59 0.34 6.08
C GLY A 209 -14.61 1.36 5.50
N MET A 210 -15.12 2.43 4.91
CA MET A 210 -14.28 3.46 4.30
C MET A 210 -13.34 4.15 5.29
N ILE A 211 -13.69 4.16 6.57
CA ILE A 211 -12.87 4.71 7.65
C ILE A 211 -11.51 3.98 7.77
N TRP A 212 -11.47 2.67 7.52
CA TRP A 212 -10.26 1.85 7.51
C TRP A 212 -9.36 2.11 6.30
N PHE A 213 -9.84 2.85 5.31
CA PHE A 213 -9.05 3.34 4.18
C PHE A 213 -8.62 4.80 4.40
N ILE A 214 -9.56 5.67 4.75
CA ILE A 214 -9.35 7.12 4.83
C ILE A 214 -8.39 7.47 5.97
N VAL A 215 -8.63 6.95 7.17
CA VAL A 215 -7.83 7.32 8.36
C VAL A 215 -6.35 6.93 8.19
N PRO A 216 -5.99 5.69 7.81
CA PRO A 216 -4.60 5.32 7.55
C PRO A 216 -3.89 6.18 6.49
N ILE A 217 -4.57 6.47 5.38
CA ILE A 217 -4.00 7.29 4.31
C ILE A 217 -3.75 8.72 4.79
N SER A 218 -4.72 9.30 5.49
CA SER A 218 -4.61 10.64 6.06
C SER A 218 -3.51 10.72 7.12
N ILE A 219 -3.33 9.68 7.94
CA ILE A 219 -2.25 9.57 8.93
C ILE A 219 -0.89 9.66 8.25
N VAL A 220 -0.64 8.90 7.18
CA VAL A 220 0.63 8.91 6.46
C VAL A 220 0.89 10.26 5.80
N ILE A 221 -0.14 10.85 5.16
CA ILE A 221 -0.03 12.19 4.56
C ILE A 221 0.28 13.25 5.63
N CYS A 222 -0.42 13.20 6.76
CA CYS A 222 -0.18 14.10 7.88
C CYS A 222 1.24 13.96 8.41
N ASN A 223 1.72 12.72 8.59
CA ASN A 223 3.07 12.44 9.06
C ASN A 223 4.14 13.04 8.15
N ASP A 224 4.02 12.88 6.83
CA ASP A 224 4.98 13.46 5.89
C ASP A 224 4.99 15.00 5.94
N ILE A 225 3.81 15.63 6.07
CA ILE A 225 3.68 17.09 6.18
C ILE A 225 4.27 17.58 7.51
N MET A 226 3.89 16.97 8.63
CA MET A 226 4.31 17.38 9.96
C MET A 226 5.80 17.12 10.17
N ALA A 227 6.32 15.97 9.73
CA ALA A 227 7.75 15.69 9.81
C ALA A 227 8.58 16.70 9.00
N TYR A 228 8.08 17.14 7.84
CA TYR A 228 8.70 18.22 7.08
C TYR A 228 8.63 19.57 7.82
N LEU A 229 7.47 19.91 8.41
CA LEU A 229 7.26 21.16 9.13
C LEU A 229 8.18 21.29 10.35
N PHE A 230 8.18 20.28 11.22
CA PHE A 230 9.06 20.23 12.39
C PHE A 230 10.54 20.11 11.98
N GLY A 231 10.83 19.36 10.92
CA GLY A 231 12.18 19.27 10.37
C GLY A 231 12.70 20.60 9.82
N PHE A 232 11.83 21.43 9.24
CA PHE A 232 12.21 22.76 8.74
C PHE A 232 12.50 23.75 9.88
N PHE A 233 11.69 23.76 10.94
CA PHE A 233 11.85 24.71 12.05
C PHE A 233 12.91 24.29 13.08
N PHE A 234 13.00 23.01 13.38
CA PHE A 234 13.83 22.49 14.48
C PHE A 234 14.91 21.50 14.03
N GLY A 235 14.95 21.14 12.75
CA GLY A 235 15.85 20.10 12.24
C GLY A 235 17.32 20.52 12.28
N ARG A 236 18.12 19.75 13.02
CA ARG A 236 19.57 19.93 13.08
C ARG A 236 20.31 18.63 12.79
N THR A 237 19.73 17.49 13.15
CA THR A 237 20.39 16.18 13.05
C THR A 237 19.76 15.31 11.96
N PRO A 238 20.51 14.89 10.93
CA PRO A 238 19.97 14.04 9.87
C PRO A 238 19.71 12.62 10.38
N LEU A 239 18.58 12.04 9.95
CA LEU A 239 18.11 10.73 10.39
C LEU A 239 18.89 9.58 9.71
N ILE A 240 19.06 9.64 8.38
CA ILE A 240 19.75 8.60 7.59
C ILE A 240 20.58 9.26 6.47
N LYS A 241 21.79 8.75 6.21
CA LYS A 241 22.69 9.25 5.14
C LYS A 241 22.08 9.19 3.73
N LEU A 242 21.25 8.19 3.48
CA LEU A 242 20.52 8.00 2.22
C LEU A 242 19.54 9.16 1.93
N SER A 243 19.02 9.83 2.96
CA SER A 243 18.08 10.94 2.84
C SER A 243 18.46 12.09 3.79
N PRO A 244 19.42 12.94 3.41
CA PRO A 244 19.99 13.96 4.29
C PRO A 244 19.00 15.06 4.69
N LYS A 245 17.83 15.13 4.03
CA LYS A 245 16.78 16.11 4.32
C LYS A 245 15.83 15.68 5.44
N LYS A 246 15.80 14.39 5.82
CA LYS A 246 14.96 13.93 6.93
C LYS A 246 15.75 14.06 8.24
N THR A 247 15.16 14.66 9.26
CA THR A 247 15.81 14.93 10.54
C THR A 247 15.16 14.16 11.69
N TRP A 248 15.91 13.90 12.77
CA TRP A 248 15.37 13.26 13.97
C TRP A 248 14.31 14.13 14.65
N GLU A 249 14.53 15.44 14.71
CA GLU A 249 13.58 16.37 15.33
C GLU A 249 12.26 16.41 14.55
N GLY A 250 12.34 16.36 13.21
CA GLY A 250 11.17 16.22 12.34
C GLY A 250 10.43 14.91 12.56
N PHE A 251 11.16 13.80 12.69
CA PHE A 251 10.56 12.49 12.93
C PHE A 251 9.80 12.42 14.27
N ILE A 252 10.38 12.93 15.35
CA ILE A 252 9.76 12.95 16.68
C ILE A 252 8.57 13.92 16.72
N GLY A 253 8.71 15.12 16.16
CA GLY A 253 7.62 16.10 16.09
C GLY A 253 6.45 15.60 15.23
N GLY A 254 6.76 14.94 14.10
CA GLY A 254 5.79 14.27 13.24
C GLY A 254 4.98 13.24 14.00
N PHE A 255 5.63 12.39 14.81
CA PHE A 255 4.97 11.37 15.62
C PHE A 255 3.86 11.94 16.53
N PHE A 256 4.19 12.91 17.39
CA PHE A 256 3.20 13.48 18.29
C PHE A 256 2.07 14.16 17.53
N ALA A 257 2.38 14.93 16.48
CA ALA A 257 1.38 15.62 15.68
C ALA A 257 0.44 14.63 14.96
N THR A 258 0.97 13.54 14.41
CA THR A 258 0.19 12.51 13.72
C THR A 258 -0.70 11.72 14.66
N VAL A 259 -0.26 11.43 15.89
CA VAL A 259 -1.11 10.78 16.90
C VAL A 259 -2.30 11.68 17.26
N VAL A 260 -2.04 12.96 17.54
CA VAL A 260 -3.10 13.94 17.83
C VAL A 260 -4.06 14.08 16.66
N PHE A 261 -3.53 14.23 15.44
CA PHE A 261 -4.35 14.35 14.22
C PHE A 261 -5.20 13.09 13.98
N GLY A 262 -4.61 11.90 14.06
CA GLY A 262 -5.33 10.65 13.84
C GLY A 262 -6.42 10.40 14.87
N PHE A 263 -6.21 10.78 16.12
CA PHE A 263 -7.23 10.71 17.17
C PHE A 263 -8.42 11.62 16.87
N ILE A 264 -8.16 12.89 16.51
CA ILE A 264 -9.21 13.86 16.15
C ILE A 264 -9.97 13.41 14.89
N LEU A 265 -9.25 12.97 13.86
CA LEU A 265 -9.84 12.52 12.61
C LEU A 265 -10.72 11.29 12.82
N ALA A 266 -10.25 10.32 13.61
CA ALA A 266 -11.02 9.13 13.95
C ALA A 266 -12.31 9.50 14.69
N TYR A 267 -12.23 10.37 15.70
CA TYR A 267 -13.39 10.85 16.44
C TYR A 267 -14.42 11.53 15.54
N LEU A 268 -13.98 12.39 14.60
CA LEU A 268 -14.86 13.08 13.66
C LEU A 268 -15.56 12.12 12.70
N LEU A 269 -14.81 11.20 12.08
CA LEU A 269 -15.35 10.29 11.06
C LEU A 269 -16.25 9.21 11.65
N SER A 270 -16.02 8.78 12.89
CA SER A 270 -16.87 7.80 13.57
C SER A 270 -18.30 8.28 13.81
N GLN A 271 -18.59 9.58 13.71
CA GLN A 271 -19.94 10.13 13.85
C GLN A 271 -20.83 9.84 12.62
N PHE A 272 -20.23 9.56 11.46
CA PHE A 272 -20.96 9.38 10.21
C PHE A 272 -21.01 7.90 9.81
N GLN A 273 -22.22 7.34 9.77
CA GLN A 273 -22.45 5.94 9.38
C GLN A 273 -21.89 5.62 7.98
N TYR A 274 -21.95 6.60 7.07
CA TYR A 274 -21.41 6.48 5.71
C TYR A 274 -19.95 6.00 5.68
N PHE A 275 -19.08 6.46 6.58
CA PHE A 275 -17.67 6.05 6.60
C PHE A 275 -17.43 4.75 7.36
N VAL A 276 -18.29 4.46 8.32
CA VAL A 276 -18.10 3.39 9.29
C VAL A 276 -18.62 2.06 8.76
N CYS A 277 -19.77 2.09 8.08
CA CYS A 277 -20.45 0.88 7.68
C CYS A 277 -19.68 0.09 6.61
N PRO A 278 -19.65 -1.24 6.71
CA PRO A 278 -19.06 -2.09 5.69
C PRO A 278 -19.84 -1.97 4.38
N VAL A 279 -19.15 -2.15 3.26
CA VAL A 279 -19.74 -2.02 1.94
C VAL A 279 -20.52 -3.30 1.62
N GLY A 280 -21.84 -3.18 1.48
CA GLY A 280 -22.74 -4.27 1.12
C GLY A 280 -23.36 -4.08 -0.27
N PHE A 281 -23.93 -5.15 -0.80
CA PHE A 281 -24.75 -5.11 -2.01
C PHE A 281 -26.19 -5.51 -1.66
N ASN A 282 -27.15 -4.62 -1.94
CA ASN A 282 -28.56 -4.93 -1.76
C ASN A 282 -29.13 -5.52 -3.06
N SER A 283 -29.53 -6.79 -2.99
CA SER A 283 -30.10 -7.55 -4.11
C SER A 283 -31.44 -7.01 -4.61
N GLU A 284 -32.18 -6.26 -3.79
CA GLU A 284 -33.50 -5.73 -4.13
C GLU A 284 -33.41 -4.44 -4.96
N SER A 285 -32.50 -3.53 -4.58
CA SER A 285 -32.30 -2.23 -5.25
C SER A 285 -31.21 -2.24 -6.31
N ASN A 286 -30.48 -3.35 -6.48
CA ASN A 286 -29.27 -3.45 -7.33
C ASN A 286 -28.27 -2.30 -7.06
N SER A 287 -28.20 -1.81 -5.82
CA SER A 287 -27.36 -0.70 -5.42
C SER A 287 -26.43 -1.09 -4.27
N PHE A 288 -25.26 -0.45 -4.24
CA PHE A 288 -24.35 -0.59 -3.12
C PHE A 288 -24.88 0.22 -1.93
N THR A 289 -25.03 -0.43 -0.79
CA THR A 289 -25.49 0.21 0.43
C THR A 289 -24.36 0.27 1.45
N VAL A 290 -24.30 1.41 2.13
CA VAL A 290 -23.37 1.69 3.25
C VAL A 290 -24.19 2.04 4.50
N GLU A 291 -25.42 1.53 4.56
CA GLU A 291 -26.34 1.72 5.68
C GLU A 291 -26.33 0.44 6.52
N CYS A 292 -25.94 0.57 7.78
CA CYS A 292 -25.82 -0.52 8.72
C CYS A 292 -26.04 0.01 10.14
N GLU A 293 -26.34 -0.91 11.07
CA GLU A 293 -26.16 -0.61 12.49
C GLU A 293 -24.66 -0.60 12.80
N PRO A 294 -24.09 0.53 13.28
CA PRO A 294 -22.66 0.63 13.57
C PRO A 294 -22.25 -0.41 14.60
N SER A 295 -21.12 -1.07 14.37
CA SER A 295 -20.57 -2.02 15.35
C SER A 295 -20.14 -1.30 16.63
N ASP A 296 -20.01 -2.04 17.74
CA ASP A 296 -19.65 -1.52 19.07
C ASP A 296 -18.40 -0.64 19.08
N ILE A 297 -17.51 -0.84 18.11
CA ILE A 297 -16.24 -0.10 17.92
C ILE A 297 -16.50 1.37 17.56
N PHE A 298 -17.65 1.65 16.97
CA PHE A 298 -18.09 2.97 16.52
C PHE A 298 -19.29 3.50 17.32
N VAL A 299 -19.66 2.82 18.39
CA VAL A 299 -20.62 3.32 19.38
C VAL A 299 -19.84 4.01 20.50
N MET A 300 -20.37 5.13 20.99
CA MET A 300 -19.74 5.89 22.07
C MET A 300 -19.79 5.08 23.37
N GLN A 301 -18.62 4.89 24.00
CA GLN A 301 -18.50 4.15 25.27
C GLN A 301 -17.90 5.06 26.35
N GLU A 302 -18.30 4.84 27.59
CA GLU A 302 -17.79 5.56 28.75
C GLU A 302 -16.56 4.84 29.31
N TYR A 303 -15.41 5.51 29.31
CA TYR A 303 -14.15 4.99 29.84
C TYR A 303 -13.80 5.67 31.17
N THR A 304 -13.38 4.86 32.15
CA THR A 304 -12.85 5.36 33.42
C THR A 304 -11.38 5.72 33.27
N LEU A 305 -11.01 6.93 33.67
CA LEU A 305 -9.62 7.40 33.56
C LEU A 305 -8.71 6.68 34.56
N PRO A 306 -7.44 6.41 34.23
CA PRO A 306 -6.48 5.89 35.20
C PRO A 306 -6.32 6.85 36.39
N THR A 307 -6.13 6.31 37.60
CA THR A 307 -6.06 7.09 38.86
C THR A 307 -5.02 8.22 38.82
N VAL A 308 -3.92 8.04 38.09
CA VAL A 308 -2.88 9.07 37.89
C VAL A 308 -3.41 10.29 37.13
N LEU A 309 -4.29 10.05 36.14
CA LEU A 309 -4.86 11.10 35.30
C LEU A 309 -6.03 11.80 35.99
N GLN A 310 -6.78 11.09 36.85
CA GLN A 310 -7.87 11.66 37.66
C GLN A 310 -7.39 12.76 38.63
N ASN A 311 -6.16 12.63 39.14
CA ASN A 311 -5.57 13.65 40.02
C ASN A 311 -5.18 14.93 39.26
N THR A 312 -4.95 14.82 37.96
CA THR A 312 -4.49 15.94 37.11
C THR A 312 -5.66 16.58 36.34
N LEU A 313 -6.55 15.76 35.79
CA LEU A 313 -7.79 16.17 35.15
C LEU A 313 -8.96 15.87 36.09
N ARG A 314 -9.70 16.90 36.50
CA ARG A 314 -10.87 16.82 37.41
C ARG A 314 -12.03 15.93 36.93
N TRP A 315 -11.90 15.23 35.82
CA TRP A 315 -12.93 14.39 35.23
C TRP A 315 -12.66 12.92 35.56
N LYS A 316 -13.70 12.17 35.94
CA LYS A 316 -13.59 10.74 36.31
C LYS A 316 -13.84 9.81 35.13
N THR A 317 -14.69 10.24 34.20
CA THR A 317 -15.07 9.48 33.01
C THR A 317 -14.95 10.32 31.75
N VAL A 318 -14.67 9.66 30.63
CA VAL A 318 -14.59 10.27 29.31
C VAL A 318 -15.35 9.43 28.31
N ASN A 319 -16.14 10.09 27.47
CA ASN A 319 -16.86 9.44 26.39
C ASN A 319 -16.00 9.42 25.14
N LEU A 320 -15.73 8.22 24.63
CA LEU A 320 -14.88 8.04 23.46
C LEU A 320 -15.41 6.91 22.59
N TYR A 321 -15.23 7.05 21.27
CA TYR A 321 -15.36 5.92 20.36
C TYR A 321 -14.17 4.98 20.54
N PRO A 322 -14.37 3.66 20.71
CA PRO A 322 -13.27 2.68 20.74
C PRO A 322 -12.34 2.79 19.53
N PHE A 323 -12.89 3.13 18.35
CA PHE A 323 -12.11 3.40 17.14
C PHE A 323 -11.03 4.48 17.31
N ALA A 324 -11.26 5.51 18.14
CA ALA A 324 -10.26 6.55 18.40
C ALA A 324 -9.03 5.98 19.13
N ILE A 325 -9.21 4.97 19.99
CA ILE A 325 -8.11 4.23 20.63
C ILE A 325 -7.35 3.44 19.57
N HIS A 326 -8.05 2.72 18.69
CA HIS A 326 -7.40 1.99 17.59
C HIS A 326 -6.61 2.93 16.67
N SER A 327 -7.10 4.14 16.43
CA SER A 327 -6.40 5.17 15.64
C SER A 327 -5.05 5.57 16.26
N ILE A 328 -4.90 5.56 17.58
CA ILE A 328 -3.60 5.84 18.23
C ILE A 328 -2.55 4.80 17.80
N PHE A 329 -2.92 3.52 17.75
CA PHE A 329 -2.01 2.45 17.30
C PHE A 329 -1.69 2.57 15.81
N LEU A 330 -2.70 2.87 14.98
CA LEU A 330 -2.51 3.14 13.56
C LEU A 330 -1.57 4.33 13.33
N SER A 331 -1.78 5.46 14.03
CA SER A 331 -0.93 6.65 13.94
C SER A 331 0.49 6.38 14.41
N SER A 332 0.64 5.62 15.51
CA SER A 332 1.95 5.29 16.05
C SER A 332 2.76 4.47 15.04
N PHE A 333 2.13 3.46 14.44
CA PHE A 333 2.76 2.67 13.39
C PHE A 333 3.05 3.50 12.12
N GLY A 334 2.07 4.27 11.66
CA GLY A 334 2.17 5.10 10.46
C GLY A 334 3.29 6.14 10.55
N SER A 335 3.56 6.67 11.75
CA SER A 335 4.66 7.61 11.97
C SER A 335 6.00 6.94 12.22
N LEU A 336 6.06 5.88 13.04
CA LEU A 336 7.33 5.25 13.40
C LEU A 336 7.87 4.33 12.30
N ILE A 337 7.00 3.47 11.75
CA ILE A 337 7.39 2.41 10.83
C ILE A 337 7.06 2.79 9.38
N GLY A 338 5.95 3.51 9.14
CA GLY A 338 5.55 3.97 7.81
C GLY A 338 6.67 4.62 6.97
N PRO A 339 7.51 5.54 7.53
CA PRO A 339 8.59 6.19 6.78
C PRO A 339 9.68 5.25 6.25
N PHE A 340 9.80 4.04 6.79
CA PHE A 340 10.74 3.03 6.29
C PHE A 340 10.36 2.53 4.89
N GLY A 341 9.08 2.53 4.52
CA GLY A 341 8.65 2.29 3.14
C GLY A 341 9.25 3.30 2.16
N GLY A 342 9.20 4.59 2.52
CA GLY A 342 9.82 5.65 1.74
C GLY A 342 11.36 5.60 1.72
N PHE A 343 12.00 5.11 2.78
CA PHE A 343 13.46 4.87 2.79
C PHE A 343 13.83 3.72 1.87
N PHE A 344 13.06 2.62 1.87
CA PHE A 344 13.25 1.49 0.98
C PHE A 344 13.12 1.92 -0.49
N ALA A 345 12.05 2.63 -0.84
CA ALA A 345 11.85 3.16 -2.18
C ALA A 345 12.95 4.14 -2.60
N SER A 346 13.42 4.98 -1.68
CA SER A 346 14.56 5.86 -1.92
C SER A 346 15.84 5.07 -2.19
N GLY A 347 16.10 3.99 -1.44
CA GLY A 347 17.26 3.12 -1.62
C GLY A 347 17.25 2.43 -2.99
N PHE A 348 16.10 1.90 -3.38
CA PHE A 348 15.87 1.34 -4.70
C PHE A 348 16.19 2.34 -5.81
N LYS A 349 15.67 3.57 -5.73
CA LYS A 349 15.95 4.63 -6.72
C LYS A 349 17.45 4.93 -6.85
N ARG A 350 18.18 4.98 -5.73
CA ARG A 350 19.63 5.22 -5.74
C ARG A 350 20.42 4.06 -6.33
N ALA A 351 19.99 2.81 -6.13
CA ALA A 351 20.61 1.64 -6.74
C ALA A 351 20.57 1.70 -8.29
N PHE A 352 19.49 2.23 -8.86
CA PHE A 352 19.34 2.42 -10.31
C PHE A 352 19.81 3.78 -10.82
N LYS A 353 20.46 4.60 -9.97
CA LYS A 353 20.90 5.97 -10.31
C LYS A 353 19.77 6.89 -10.82
N ILE A 354 18.53 6.62 -10.41
CA ILE A 354 17.36 7.46 -10.72
C ILE A 354 16.98 8.30 -9.50
N LYS A 355 16.21 9.37 -9.73
CA LYS A 355 15.73 10.26 -8.66
C LYS A 355 14.27 10.00 -8.30
N ASP A 356 13.43 9.82 -9.30
CA ASP A 356 11.98 9.64 -9.23
C ASP A 356 11.62 8.41 -10.09
N PHE A 357 10.56 7.67 -9.74
CA PHE A 357 10.17 6.46 -10.50
C PHE A 357 9.70 6.81 -11.92
N ALA A 358 8.99 7.93 -12.04
CA ALA A 358 8.51 8.47 -13.31
C ALA A 358 8.28 9.99 -13.22
N ASN A 359 7.94 10.61 -14.34
CA ASN A 359 7.48 12.00 -14.41
C ASN A 359 5.97 12.04 -14.71
N THR A 360 5.19 11.17 -14.06
CA THR A 360 3.76 10.98 -14.35
C THR A 360 2.93 12.20 -13.93
N ILE A 361 3.27 12.82 -12.80
CA ILE A 361 2.59 14.01 -12.30
C ILE A 361 3.55 15.20 -12.42
N PRO A 362 3.23 16.21 -13.26
CA PRO A 362 4.14 17.31 -13.55
C PRO A 362 4.46 18.12 -12.29
N GLY A 363 5.74 18.10 -11.88
CA GLY A 363 6.20 18.79 -10.68
C GLY A 363 6.13 17.97 -9.38
N HIS A 364 5.51 16.78 -9.39
CA HIS A 364 5.27 15.95 -8.20
C HIS A 364 5.91 14.56 -8.22
N GLY A 365 6.48 14.11 -9.35
CA GLY A 365 7.19 12.83 -9.47
C GLY A 365 6.31 11.69 -10.01
N GLY A 366 6.68 10.44 -9.69
CA GLY A 366 5.91 9.26 -10.03
C GLY A 366 4.75 9.03 -9.06
N ILE A 367 3.80 8.20 -9.45
CA ILE A 367 2.73 7.74 -8.55
C ILE A 367 3.33 6.82 -7.48
N MET A 368 4.28 5.96 -7.83
CA MET A 368 4.96 5.09 -6.85
C MET A 368 5.70 5.89 -5.77
N ASP A 369 6.24 7.08 -6.09
CA ASP A 369 6.87 7.98 -5.12
C ASP A 369 5.90 8.53 -4.06
N ARG A 370 4.59 8.37 -4.24
CA ARG A 370 3.54 8.86 -3.31
C ARG A 370 2.90 7.75 -2.49
N PHE A 371 3.02 6.51 -2.94
CA PHE A 371 2.37 5.35 -2.33
C PHE A 371 3.36 4.39 -1.65
N ASP A 372 4.67 4.69 -1.64
CA ASP A 372 5.71 3.86 -1.03
C ASP A 372 5.52 3.65 0.48
N CYS A 373 5.21 4.70 1.25
CA CYS A 373 4.84 4.61 2.66
C CYS A 373 3.45 3.98 2.87
N GLN A 374 2.54 4.17 1.92
CA GLN A 374 1.14 3.72 2.01
C GLN A 374 1.02 2.19 1.91
N TYR A 375 1.90 1.53 1.16
CA TYR A 375 1.92 0.06 1.07
C TYR A 375 2.19 -0.59 2.42
N LEU A 376 3.17 -0.09 3.17
CA LEU A 376 3.48 -0.63 4.49
C LEU A 376 2.32 -0.38 5.47
N MET A 377 1.68 0.79 5.37
CA MET A 377 0.48 1.12 6.15
C MET A 377 -0.71 0.19 5.83
N ALA A 378 -0.96 -0.09 4.55
CA ALA A 378 -2.06 -0.94 4.11
C ALA A 378 -1.98 -2.37 4.69
N THR A 379 -0.78 -2.97 4.63
CA THR A 379 -0.56 -4.29 5.24
C THR A 379 -0.83 -4.26 6.74
N PHE A 380 -0.32 -3.24 7.44
CA PHE A 380 -0.52 -3.14 8.87
C PHE A 380 -1.97 -2.95 9.25
N THR A 381 -2.69 -2.05 8.59
CA THR A 381 -4.12 -1.87 8.83
C THR A 381 -4.88 -3.18 8.64
N HIS A 382 -4.56 -3.96 7.61
CA HIS A 382 -5.21 -5.24 7.38
C HIS A 382 -4.93 -6.26 8.51
N VAL A 383 -3.66 -6.45 8.86
CA VAL A 383 -3.25 -7.36 9.94
C VAL A 383 -3.85 -6.91 11.27
N TYR A 384 -3.89 -5.61 11.52
CA TYR A 384 -4.45 -5.01 12.72
C TYR A 384 -5.96 -5.28 12.81
N ILE A 385 -6.71 -5.05 11.72
CA ILE A 385 -8.14 -5.37 11.66
C ILE A 385 -8.34 -6.87 11.89
N ALA A 386 -7.60 -7.72 11.19
CA ALA A 386 -7.73 -9.17 11.31
C ALA A 386 -7.42 -9.71 12.71
N SER A 387 -6.52 -9.04 13.44
CA SER A 387 -6.05 -9.51 14.76
C SER A 387 -6.84 -8.94 15.94
N PHE A 388 -7.22 -7.67 15.86
CA PHE A 388 -7.77 -6.94 17.01
C PHE A 388 -9.22 -6.48 16.83
N VAL A 389 -9.76 -6.53 15.61
CA VAL A 389 -11.08 -5.96 15.27
C VAL A 389 -12.05 -7.04 14.80
N ARG A 390 -11.64 -7.87 13.83
CA ARG A 390 -12.47 -8.93 13.29
C ARG A 390 -12.67 -10.04 14.33
N GLY A 391 -13.85 -10.07 14.93
CA GLY A 391 -14.40 -11.30 15.52
C GLY A 391 -14.96 -12.24 14.44
N PRO A 392 -15.25 -13.51 14.76
CA PRO A 392 -15.96 -14.39 13.85
C PRO A 392 -17.35 -13.82 13.55
N ASN A 393 -17.61 -13.42 12.30
CA ASN A 393 -18.93 -12.90 11.89
C ASN A 393 -19.95 -14.06 11.94
N PRO A 394 -20.93 -14.03 12.86
CA PRO A 394 -21.87 -15.13 13.05
C PRO A 394 -22.69 -15.40 11.79
N SER A 395 -22.99 -14.38 11.00
CA SER A 395 -23.75 -14.51 9.74
C SER A 395 -22.93 -15.24 8.67
N LYS A 396 -21.62 -14.97 8.56
CA LYS A 396 -20.73 -15.67 7.62
C LYS A 396 -20.53 -17.13 8.03
N VAL A 397 -20.36 -17.38 9.34
CA VAL A 397 -20.31 -18.74 9.90
C VAL A 397 -21.62 -19.48 9.61
N LEU A 398 -22.76 -18.84 9.87
CA LEU A 398 -24.07 -19.43 9.59
C LEU A 398 -24.26 -19.74 8.09
N GLN A 399 -23.88 -18.83 7.19
CA GLN A 399 -23.98 -19.07 5.75
C GLN A 399 -23.07 -20.23 5.30
N GLN A 400 -21.88 -20.36 5.87
CA GLN A 400 -21.01 -21.52 5.63
C GLN A 400 -21.63 -22.82 6.14
N LEU A 401 -22.29 -22.77 7.31
CA LEU A 401 -23.01 -23.92 7.85
C LEU A 401 -24.18 -24.33 6.94
N LEU A 402 -24.93 -23.35 6.42
CA LEU A 402 -26.07 -23.59 5.52
C LEU A 402 -25.66 -24.17 4.16
N LEU A 403 -24.39 -24.05 3.75
CA LEU A 403 -23.85 -24.68 2.53
C LEU A 403 -23.47 -26.16 2.73
N LEU A 404 -23.39 -26.65 3.97
CA LEU A 404 -23.05 -28.04 4.26
C LEU A 404 -24.21 -28.99 3.95
N GLN A 405 -23.93 -30.29 3.87
CA GLN A 405 -24.99 -31.30 3.73
C GLN A 405 -25.90 -31.32 4.97
N PRO A 406 -27.20 -31.63 4.83
CA PRO A 406 -28.14 -31.62 5.96
C PRO A 406 -27.71 -32.46 7.16
N GLU A 407 -27.06 -33.61 6.93
CA GLU A 407 -26.53 -34.48 7.99
C GLU A 407 -25.43 -33.78 8.81
N GLN A 408 -24.54 -33.05 8.13
CA GLN A 408 -23.48 -32.27 8.79
C GLN A 408 -24.05 -31.08 9.56
N GLN A 409 -25.09 -30.43 9.01
CA GLN A 409 -25.79 -29.33 9.70
C GLN A 409 -26.41 -29.81 11.02
N LEU A 410 -27.11 -30.94 11.00
CA LEU A 410 -27.71 -31.56 12.18
C LEU A 410 -26.65 -31.95 13.22
N GLY A 411 -25.53 -32.54 12.80
CA GLY A 411 -24.42 -32.89 13.70
C GLY A 411 -23.83 -31.66 14.40
N ILE A 412 -23.64 -30.56 13.68
CA ILE A 412 -23.14 -29.30 14.25
C ILE A 412 -24.18 -28.70 15.21
N PHE A 413 -25.45 -28.72 14.85
CA PHE A 413 -26.53 -28.24 15.71
C PHE A 413 -26.58 -28.98 17.05
N HIS A 414 -26.53 -30.32 17.04
CA HIS A 414 -26.55 -31.12 18.27
C HIS A 414 -25.30 -30.88 19.13
N THR A 415 -24.13 -30.73 18.51
CA THR A 415 -22.87 -30.42 19.23
C THR A 415 -22.90 -29.03 19.85
N LEU A 416 -23.45 -28.04 19.14
CA LEU A 416 -23.61 -26.69 19.68
C LEU A 416 -24.64 -26.68 20.82
N GLN A 417 -25.74 -27.41 20.66
CA GLN A 417 -26.79 -27.55 21.67
C GLN A 417 -26.28 -28.20 22.96
N SER A 418 -25.47 -29.28 22.87
CA SER A 418 -24.87 -29.90 24.06
C SER A 418 -23.92 -28.94 24.76
N HIS A 419 -23.07 -28.24 24.01
CA HIS A 419 -22.13 -27.28 24.57
C HIS A 419 -22.82 -26.08 25.26
N LEU A 420 -23.94 -25.61 24.71
CA LEU A 420 -24.76 -24.55 25.30
C LEU A 420 -25.50 -25.03 26.56
N ARG A 421 -25.89 -26.31 26.63
CA ARG A 421 -26.44 -26.93 27.84
C ARG A 421 -25.37 -27.08 28.93
N ASP A 422 -24.16 -27.52 28.58
CA ASP A 422 -23.04 -27.64 29.53
C ASP A 422 -22.67 -26.28 30.14
N LYS A 423 -22.82 -25.19 29.36
CA LYS A 423 -22.64 -23.81 29.85
C LYS A 423 -23.85 -23.25 30.62
N GLY A 424 -24.93 -24.01 30.79
CA GLY A 424 -26.14 -23.59 31.49
C GLY A 424 -26.94 -22.50 30.78
N MET A 425 -26.71 -22.28 29.48
CA MET A 425 -27.41 -21.24 28.70
C MET A 425 -28.73 -21.74 28.10
N LEU A 426 -28.93 -23.06 28.05
CA LEU A 426 -30.18 -23.69 27.62
C LEU A 426 -30.80 -24.46 28.79
N PRO A 427 -32.13 -24.48 28.91
CA PRO A 427 -32.78 -25.35 29.88
C PRO A 427 -32.40 -26.81 29.65
N PRO A 428 -32.28 -27.63 30.73
CA PRO A 428 -32.04 -29.05 30.60
C PRO A 428 -33.11 -29.65 29.69
N ALA A 429 -32.75 -30.69 28.93
CA ALA A 429 -33.69 -31.37 28.06
C ALA A 429 -34.97 -31.63 28.85
N ALA A 430 -36.11 -31.12 28.37
CA ALA A 430 -37.39 -31.55 28.88
C ALA A 430 -37.39 -33.07 28.75
N VAL A 431 -37.36 -33.74 29.89
CA VAL A 431 -37.58 -35.18 29.95
C VAL A 431 -38.95 -35.35 29.30
N GLN A 432 -38.98 -35.89 28.09
CA GLN A 432 -40.22 -36.38 27.50
C GLN A 432 -40.67 -37.50 28.43
N ALA A 433 -41.55 -37.14 29.37
CA ALA A 433 -42.32 -38.09 30.14
C ALA A 433 -43.37 -38.66 29.17
N GLU A 434 -43.12 -39.91 28.80
CA GLU A 434 -44.00 -40.92 28.17
C GLU A 434 -44.71 -40.56 26.85
#